data_AF-A0A3B0AF19-F1
#
_entry.id   AF-A0A3B0AF19-F1
#
_cell.length_a   1.000
_cell.length_b   1.000
_cell.length_c   1.000
_cell.angle_alpha   90.00
_cell.angle_beta   90.00
_cell.angle_gamma   90.00
#
_symmetry.space_group_name_H-M   'P 1'
#
loop_
_entity.id
_entity.type
_entity.pdbx_description
1 polymer ?
#
loop_
_entity_poly.entity_id
_entity_poly.type
_entity_poly.pdbx_seq_one_letter_code
_entity_poly.pdbx_strand_id
1 'polypeptide(L)'
;MRTAAETQVRRPSAVRALTALLAVTAAATVVVELLNWWYAPEQGFGLAVRTGWAMLRSLGFLVLIGHVRRGRTVARPFGLILAVTTVFAVGRLVVPQAGVPPLPGALGFALLTGLCAAVVWLLYRSPALAGHLVRHRPRLVIDRSGFSFREVPPRRPEASGWLLTSRVAAFTYSPLMLVPALIAAGAVLDGRLVAVPAVLVWFGAGVAASWAVLFCTAFLMRGRRWARGLLVAVTAIVLAVDLPLCRWLLGVDGLIRDGGPLVVAAALALYGLWRAERA
;
A
#
# COMPACT_ATOMS: atom_id res chain seq x y z
N MET A 1 15.64 -39.23 31.66
CA MET A 1 16.00 -38.34 30.54
C MET A 1 15.00 -38.54 29.41
N ARG A 2 14.05 -37.61 29.23
CA ARG A 2 13.13 -37.60 28.08
C ARG A 2 13.40 -36.32 27.30
N THR A 3 13.72 -36.51 26.03
CA THR A 3 14.06 -35.47 25.06
C THR A 3 12.95 -34.43 24.98
N ALA A 4 13.29 -33.19 25.33
CA ALA A 4 12.52 -32.03 24.98
C ALA A 4 12.49 -31.96 23.45
N ALA A 5 11.39 -32.46 22.87
CA ALA A 5 11.09 -32.19 21.48
C ALA A 5 10.95 -30.68 21.34
N GLU A 6 12.05 -30.04 20.90
CA GLU A 6 12.02 -28.75 20.26
C GLU A 6 10.95 -28.82 19.17
N THR A 7 9.75 -28.40 19.51
CA THR A 7 8.72 -28.06 18.55
C THR A 7 9.23 -26.79 17.86
N GLN A 8 10.21 -26.97 16.95
CA GLN A 8 10.44 -26.01 15.89
C GLN A 8 9.09 -25.81 15.25
N VAL A 9 8.46 -24.69 15.56
CA VAL A 9 7.20 -24.25 14.98
C VAL A 9 7.49 -24.04 13.50
N ARG A 10 7.39 -25.13 12.73
CA ARG A 10 7.65 -25.18 11.30
C ARG A 10 6.73 -24.15 10.69
N ARG A 11 7.29 -23.04 10.19
CA ARG A 11 6.49 -21.97 9.59
C ARG A 11 5.56 -22.61 8.56
N PRO A 12 4.24 -22.33 8.60
CA PRO A 12 3.30 -22.92 7.66
C PRO A 12 3.84 -22.79 6.24
N SER A 13 3.75 -23.84 5.42
CA SER A 13 4.19 -23.82 4.02
C SER A 13 3.64 -22.62 3.27
N ALA A 14 2.39 -22.23 3.57
CA ALA A 14 1.73 -21.03 3.05
C ALA A 14 2.47 -19.72 3.35
N VAL A 15 3.10 -19.57 4.53
CA VAL A 15 3.88 -18.37 4.89
C VAL A 15 5.16 -18.30 4.07
N ARG A 16 5.82 -19.44 3.83
CA ARG A 16 7.01 -19.53 2.98
C ARG A 16 6.67 -19.24 1.52
N ALA A 17 5.59 -19.83 1.01
CA ALA A 17 5.09 -19.58 -0.34
C ALA A 17 4.75 -18.11 -0.55
N LEU A 18 4.00 -17.48 0.38
CA LEU A 18 3.69 -16.05 0.31
C LEU A 18 4.97 -15.19 0.38
N THR A 19 5.93 -15.53 1.25
CA THR A 19 7.20 -14.81 1.34
C THR A 19 7.99 -14.88 0.05
N ALA A 20 8.07 -16.05 -0.59
CA ALA A 20 8.73 -16.24 -1.87
C ALA A 20 8.01 -15.44 -2.97
N LEU A 21 6.67 -15.52 -3.02
CA LEU A 21 5.87 -14.77 -3.98
C LEU A 21 6.05 -13.26 -3.84
N LEU A 22 6.09 -12.74 -2.62
CA LEU A 22 6.37 -11.31 -2.35
C LEU A 22 7.77 -10.90 -2.80
N ALA A 23 8.78 -11.75 -2.57
CA ALA A 23 10.14 -11.49 -3.03
C ALA A 23 10.24 -11.50 -4.57
N VAL A 24 9.58 -12.47 -5.22
CA VAL A 24 9.46 -12.54 -6.68
C VAL A 24 8.73 -11.31 -7.23
N THR A 25 7.66 -10.87 -6.58
CA THR A 25 6.91 -9.66 -6.99
C THR A 25 7.80 -8.41 -6.90
N ALA A 26 8.58 -8.27 -5.82
CA ALA A 26 9.52 -7.17 -5.68
C ALA A 26 10.60 -7.19 -6.77
N ALA A 27 11.22 -8.36 -7.01
CA ALA A 27 12.23 -8.53 -8.05
C ALA A 27 11.67 -8.25 -9.45
N ALA A 28 10.51 -8.81 -9.78
CA ALA A 28 9.82 -8.57 -11.04
C ALA A 28 9.48 -7.08 -11.22
N THR A 29 9.07 -6.39 -10.16
CA THR A 29 8.79 -4.94 -10.22
C THR A 29 10.05 -4.17 -10.59
N VAL A 30 11.20 -4.47 -9.96
CA VAL A 30 12.48 -3.84 -10.30
C VAL A 30 12.89 -4.11 -11.74
N VAL A 31 12.82 -5.38 -12.19
CA VAL A 31 13.19 -5.77 -13.55
C VAL A 31 12.32 -5.06 -14.59
N VAL A 32 11.00 -5.08 -14.42
CA VAL A 32 10.06 -4.44 -15.35
C VAL A 32 10.27 -2.92 -15.39
N GLU A 33 10.56 -2.30 -14.25
CA GLU A 33 10.86 -0.87 -14.18
C GLU A 33 12.19 -0.49 -14.86
N LEU A 34 13.23 -1.31 -14.70
CA LEU A 34 14.51 -1.12 -15.39
C LEU A 34 14.36 -1.30 -16.90
N LEU A 35 13.62 -2.31 -17.34
CA LEU A 35 13.30 -2.48 -18.76
C LEU A 35 12.53 -1.27 -19.30
N ASN A 36 11.53 -0.80 -18.55
CA ASN A 36 10.76 0.38 -18.95
C ASN A 36 11.64 1.64 -19.02
N TRP A 37 12.58 1.81 -18.09
CA TRP A 37 13.55 2.91 -18.15
C TRP A 37 14.42 2.85 -19.40
N TRP A 38 14.86 1.65 -19.79
CA TRP A 38 15.71 1.43 -20.95
C TRP A 38 14.99 1.67 -22.29
N TYR A 39 13.72 1.29 -22.37
CA TYR A 39 12.92 1.43 -23.59
C TYR A 39 12.16 2.76 -23.70
N ALA A 40 12.15 3.59 -22.66
CA ALA A 40 11.47 4.87 -22.70
C ALA A 40 12.21 5.83 -23.65
N PRO A 41 11.56 6.33 -24.73
CA PRO A 41 12.19 7.22 -25.69
C PRO A 41 12.53 8.59 -25.09
N GLU A 42 11.85 9.00 -24.01
CA GLU A 42 12.12 10.26 -23.31
C GLU A 42 12.38 10.04 -21.81
N GLN A 43 13.60 10.36 -21.37
CA GLN A 43 14.06 10.24 -19.98
C GLN A 43 13.74 11.51 -19.17
N GLY A 44 12.47 11.91 -19.14
CA GLY A 44 12.02 13.12 -18.44
C GLY A 44 11.95 12.99 -16.92
N PHE A 45 11.87 14.13 -16.21
CA PHE A 45 11.76 14.19 -14.74
C PHE A 45 10.61 13.34 -14.18
N GLY A 46 9.45 13.35 -14.86
CA GLY A 46 8.30 12.53 -14.46
C GLY A 46 8.52 11.02 -14.59
N LEU A 47 9.46 10.56 -15.42
CA LEU A 47 9.87 9.16 -15.46
C LEU A 47 10.72 8.82 -14.23
N ALA A 48 11.69 9.69 -13.89
CA ALA A 48 12.58 9.53 -12.74
C ALA A 48 11.80 9.41 -11.42
N VAL A 49 10.83 10.31 -11.20
CA VAL A 49 9.97 10.27 -10.00
C VAL A 49 9.17 8.97 -9.95
N ARG A 50 8.61 8.51 -11.07
CA ARG A 50 7.84 7.27 -11.14
C ARG A 50 8.68 6.02 -10.91
N THR A 51 9.89 5.98 -11.46
CA THR A 51 10.85 4.89 -11.23
C THR A 51 11.30 4.86 -9.77
N GLY A 52 11.62 6.02 -9.18
CA GLY A 52 11.92 6.13 -7.75
C GLY A 52 10.76 5.65 -6.88
N TRP A 53 9.53 6.01 -7.24
CA TRP A 53 8.32 5.52 -6.56
C TRP A 53 8.12 4.02 -6.69
N ALA A 54 8.41 3.45 -7.86
CA ALA A 54 8.34 2.00 -8.06
C ALA A 54 9.39 1.25 -7.23
N MET A 55 10.61 1.79 -7.09
CA MET A 55 11.63 1.25 -6.19
C MET A 55 11.19 1.29 -4.72
N LEU A 56 10.55 2.38 -4.29
CA LEU A 56 9.97 2.45 -2.95
C LEU A 56 8.86 1.41 -2.74
N ARG A 57 8.07 1.10 -3.78
CA ARG A 57 7.06 0.04 -3.72
C ARG A 57 7.68 -1.34 -3.57
N SER A 58 8.79 -1.61 -4.24
CA SER A 58 9.59 -2.83 -4.05
C SER A 58 10.08 -2.95 -2.60
N LEU A 59 10.53 -1.85 -1.99
CA LEU A 59 10.82 -1.82 -0.54
C LEU A 59 9.57 -2.10 0.30
N GLY A 60 8.41 -1.60 -0.10
CA GLY A 60 7.11 -1.92 0.50
C GLY A 60 6.82 -3.42 0.54
N PHE A 61 7.10 -4.16 -0.54
CA PHE A 61 6.98 -5.62 -0.56
C PHE A 61 7.95 -6.31 0.42
N LEU A 62 9.16 -5.80 0.60
CA LEU A 62 10.10 -6.32 1.62
C LEU A 62 9.61 -6.04 3.05
N VAL A 63 9.05 -4.86 3.30
CA VAL A 63 8.41 -4.52 4.58
C VAL A 63 7.22 -5.45 4.85
N LEU A 64 6.43 -5.77 3.81
CA LEU A 64 5.32 -6.71 3.90
C LEU A 64 5.81 -8.13 4.25
N ILE A 65 6.93 -8.60 3.69
CA ILE A 65 7.57 -9.85 4.12
C ILE A 65 7.87 -9.81 5.62
N GLY A 66 8.40 -8.69 6.12
CA GLY A 66 8.63 -8.48 7.55
C GLY A 66 7.36 -8.57 8.39
N HIS A 67 6.24 -8.00 7.91
CA HIS A 67 4.94 -8.08 8.58
C HIS A 67 4.33 -9.48 8.57
N VAL A 68 4.42 -10.19 7.44
CA VAL A 68 3.95 -11.58 7.29
C VAL A 68 4.76 -12.51 8.19
N ARG A 69 6.09 -12.40 8.21
CA ARG A 69 6.97 -13.21 9.07
C ARG A 69 6.73 -12.97 10.57
N ARG A 70 6.29 -11.77 10.93
CA ARG A 70 5.94 -11.40 12.31
C ARG A 70 4.49 -11.68 12.67
N GLY A 71 3.69 -12.29 11.79
CA GLY A 71 2.29 -12.62 12.04
C GLY A 71 1.39 -11.41 12.28
N ARG A 72 1.67 -10.23 11.68
CA ARG A 72 0.86 -9.02 11.94
C ARG A 72 -0.42 -8.99 11.12
N THR A 73 -1.55 -8.71 11.76
CA THR A 73 -2.87 -8.51 11.11
C THR A 73 -2.86 -7.41 10.04
N VAL A 74 -2.03 -6.39 10.21
CA VAL A 74 -1.81 -5.28 9.25
C VAL A 74 -1.28 -5.75 7.89
N ALA A 75 -0.71 -6.95 7.78
CA ALA A 75 -0.17 -7.46 6.51
C ALA A 75 -1.23 -7.58 5.41
N ARG A 76 -2.49 -7.89 5.75
CA ARG A 76 -3.58 -8.03 4.77
C ARG A 76 -3.93 -6.73 4.06
N PRO A 77 -4.33 -5.64 4.76
CA PRO A 77 -4.66 -4.40 4.10
C PRO A 77 -3.44 -3.78 3.41
N PHE A 78 -2.25 -3.90 4.01
CA PHE A 78 -1.03 -3.38 3.41
C PHE A 78 -0.68 -4.09 2.09
N GLY A 79 -0.80 -5.42 2.05
CA GLY A 79 -0.58 -6.20 0.83
C GLY A 79 -1.61 -5.92 -0.26
N LEU A 80 -2.88 -5.72 0.10
CA LEU A 80 -3.92 -5.33 -0.87
C LEU A 80 -3.60 -3.98 -1.53
N ILE A 81 -3.27 -2.96 -0.73
CA ILE A 81 -2.97 -1.63 -1.26
C ILE A 81 -1.70 -1.65 -2.11
N LEU A 82 -0.64 -2.34 -1.66
CA LEU A 82 0.57 -2.53 -2.48
C LEU A 82 0.26 -3.23 -3.80
N ALA A 83 -0.54 -4.29 -3.80
CA ALA A 83 -0.92 -4.99 -5.02
C ALA A 83 -1.70 -4.09 -5.99
N VAL A 84 -2.74 -3.41 -5.51
CA VAL A 84 -3.56 -2.51 -6.34
C VAL A 84 -2.73 -1.37 -6.91
N THR A 85 -1.99 -0.65 -6.07
CA THR A 85 -1.12 0.44 -6.51
C THR A 85 -0.06 -0.03 -7.51
N THR A 86 0.43 -1.26 -7.39
CA THR A 86 1.36 -1.86 -8.36
C THR A 86 0.68 -2.05 -9.71
N VAL A 87 -0.51 -2.68 -9.76
CA VAL A 87 -1.25 -2.93 -11.01
C VAL A 87 -1.55 -1.64 -11.76
N PHE A 88 -2.04 -0.61 -11.06
CA PHE A 88 -2.29 0.70 -11.68
C PHE A 88 -1.00 1.37 -12.17
N ALA A 89 0.09 1.26 -11.41
CA ALA A 89 1.38 1.83 -11.82
C ALA A 89 1.94 1.14 -13.07
N VAL A 90 1.83 -0.18 -13.19
CA VAL A 90 2.29 -0.91 -14.39
C VAL A 90 1.30 -0.89 -15.55
N GLY A 91 0.07 -0.42 -15.35
CA GLY A 91 -0.87 -0.16 -16.43
C GLY A 91 -0.29 0.76 -17.54
N ARG A 92 0.69 1.61 -17.20
CA ARG A 92 1.41 2.45 -18.18
C ARG A 92 2.13 1.65 -19.27
N LEU A 93 2.50 0.39 -19.00
CA LEU A 93 3.25 -0.45 -19.93
C LEU A 93 2.41 -0.95 -21.11
N VAL A 94 1.07 -0.86 -20.98
CA VAL A 94 0.11 -1.41 -21.94
C VAL A 94 -0.64 -0.32 -22.70
N VAL A 95 -0.59 0.94 -22.26
CA VAL A 95 -1.26 2.05 -22.94
C VAL A 95 -0.24 2.75 -23.87
N PRO A 96 -0.24 2.46 -25.18
CA PRO A 96 0.63 3.13 -26.14
C PRO A 96 0.19 4.59 -26.34
N GLN A 97 1.15 5.51 -26.44
CA GLN A 97 0.88 6.87 -26.91
C GLN A 97 0.69 6.93 -28.45
N ALA A 98 1.20 5.93 -29.17
CA ALA A 98 0.86 5.61 -30.56
C ALA A 98 1.25 4.14 -30.88
N GLY A 99 0.44 3.42 -31.65
CA GLY A 99 0.75 2.06 -32.14
C GLY A 99 0.37 0.90 -31.20
N VAL A 100 0.92 -0.29 -31.45
CA VAL A 100 0.70 -1.51 -30.66
C VAL A 100 1.62 -1.47 -29.43
N PRO A 101 1.14 -1.81 -28.20
CA PRO A 101 2.01 -1.81 -27.03
C PRO A 101 3.23 -2.71 -27.24
N PRO A 102 4.44 -2.29 -26.82
CA PRO A 102 5.62 -3.11 -26.95
C PRO A 102 5.40 -4.43 -26.20
N LEU A 103 5.63 -5.56 -26.87
CA LEU A 103 5.50 -6.91 -26.30
C LEU A 103 6.13 -7.06 -24.89
N PRO A 104 7.33 -6.51 -24.62
CA PRO A 104 7.91 -6.53 -23.27
C PRO A 104 7.05 -5.86 -22.21
N GLY A 105 6.37 -4.76 -22.55
CA GLY A 105 5.49 -4.03 -21.64
C GLY A 105 4.21 -4.79 -21.31
N ALA A 106 3.59 -5.41 -22.33
CA ALA A 106 2.42 -6.28 -22.15
C ALA A 106 2.73 -7.51 -21.29
N LEU A 107 3.88 -8.16 -21.53
CA LEU A 107 4.33 -9.30 -20.72
C LEU A 107 4.63 -8.89 -19.28
N GLY A 108 5.32 -7.75 -19.07
CA GLY A 108 5.59 -7.21 -17.73
C GLY A 108 4.30 -6.91 -16.96
N PHE A 109 3.30 -6.31 -17.61
CA PHE A 109 1.99 -6.05 -17.02
C PHE A 109 1.25 -7.34 -16.65
N ALA A 110 1.18 -8.32 -17.56
CA ALA A 110 0.51 -9.59 -17.31
C ALA A 110 1.17 -10.34 -16.13
N LEU A 111 2.50 -10.41 -16.12
CA LEU A 111 3.27 -11.04 -15.05
C LEU A 111 3.01 -10.37 -13.69
N LEU A 112 3.16 -9.05 -13.60
CA LEU A 112 2.98 -8.34 -12.33
C LEU A 112 1.54 -8.35 -11.84
N THR A 113 0.57 -8.27 -12.75
CA THR A 113 -0.85 -8.40 -12.41
C THR A 113 -1.14 -9.80 -11.87
N GLY A 114 -0.63 -10.85 -12.52
CA GLY A 114 -0.75 -12.23 -12.05
C GLY A 114 -0.12 -12.45 -10.67
N LEU A 115 1.09 -11.92 -10.45
CA LEU A 115 1.78 -11.98 -9.15
C LEU A 115 1.00 -11.24 -8.06
N CYS A 116 0.52 -10.04 -8.33
CA CYS A 116 -0.30 -9.25 -7.40
C CYS A 116 -1.62 -9.95 -7.07
N ALA A 117 -2.31 -10.52 -8.07
CA ALA A 117 -3.52 -11.30 -7.87
C ALA A 117 -3.25 -12.54 -7.02
N ALA A 118 -2.15 -13.26 -7.26
CA ALA A 118 -1.75 -14.42 -6.46
C ALA A 118 -1.43 -14.03 -4.99
N VAL A 119 -0.78 -12.89 -4.76
CA VAL A 119 -0.51 -12.36 -3.42
C VAL A 119 -1.81 -12.08 -2.68
N VAL A 120 -2.74 -11.35 -3.31
CA VAL A 120 -4.04 -11.02 -2.72
C VAL A 120 -4.85 -12.29 -2.46
N TRP A 121 -4.88 -13.21 -3.42
CA TRP A 121 -5.56 -14.49 -3.29
C TRP A 121 -5.05 -15.29 -2.08
N LEU A 122 -3.73 -15.44 -1.94
CA LEU A 122 -3.14 -16.13 -0.79
C LEU A 122 -3.45 -15.43 0.53
N LEU A 123 -3.34 -14.10 0.58
CA LEU A 123 -3.59 -13.31 1.80
C LEU A 123 -5.01 -13.43 2.33
N TYR A 124 -6.01 -13.52 1.44
CA TYR A 124 -7.43 -13.52 1.81
C TYR A 124 -8.08 -14.91 1.81
N ARG A 125 -7.65 -15.83 0.93
CA ARG A 125 -8.29 -17.15 0.80
C ARG A 125 -7.66 -18.23 1.68
N SER A 126 -6.39 -18.11 2.08
CA SER A 126 -5.71 -19.17 2.84
C SER A 126 -6.07 -19.14 4.33
N PRO A 127 -6.71 -20.21 4.88
CA PRO A 127 -7.03 -20.29 6.31
C PRO A 127 -5.78 -20.37 7.19
N ALA A 128 -4.71 -21.00 6.68
CA ALA A 128 -3.43 -21.12 7.37
C ALA A 128 -2.75 -19.75 7.57
N LEU A 129 -2.86 -18.86 6.57
CA LEU A 129 -2.39 -17.47 6.71
C LEU A 129 -3.30 -16.68 7.65
N ALA A 130 -4.62 -16.89 7.60
CA ALA A 130 -5.56 -16.26 8.53
C ALA A 130 -5.19 -16.56 9.99
N GLY A 131 -4.94 -17.83 10.32
CA GLY A 131 -4.53 -18.22 11.68
C GLY A 131 -3.12 -17.74 12.06
N HIS A 132 -2.21 -17.58 11.09
CA HIS A 132 -0.86 -17.09 11.37
C HIS A 132 -0.81 -15.56 11.60
N LEU A 133 -1.61 -14.80 10.87
CA LEU A 133 -1.60 -13.33 10.92
C LEU A 133 -2.28 -12.75 12.17
N VAL A 134 -2.82 -13.60 13.05
CA VAL A 134 -3.38 -13.22 14.36
C VAL A 134 -2.39 -13.52 15.50
N ARG A 135 -1.21 -14.10 15.20
CA ARG A 135 -0.23 -14.44 16.25
C ARG A 135 0.33 -13.19 16.91
N HIS A 136 0.21 -13.16 18.23
CA HIS A 136 0.69 -12.05 19.06
C HIS A 136 2.20 -12.17 19.31
N ARG A 137 2.89 -11.03 19.47
CA ARG A 137 4.34 -11.02 19.70
C ARG A 137 4.66 -11.86 20.95
N PRO A 138 5.59 -12.85 20.88
CA PRO A 138 6.02 -13.57 22.06
C PRO A 138 6.66 -12.58 23.03
N ARG A 139 6.14 -12.50 24.25
CA ARG A 139 6.71 -11.72 25.34
C ARG A 139 7.36 -12.66 26.33
N LEU A 140 8.44 -12.19 26.96
CA LEU A 140 9.02 -12.88 28.09
C LEU A 140 8.02 -12.78 29.24
N VAL A 141 7.44 -13.91 29.62
CA VAL A 141 6.57 -14.05 30.78
C VAL A 141 7.44 -14.65 31.87
N ILE A 142 7.56 -13.91 32.97
CA ILE A 142 8.21 -14.37 34.19
C ILE A 142 7.12 -15.08 35.00
N ASP A 143 7.20 -16.40 35.07
CA ASP A 143 6.31 -17.22 35.90
C ASP A 143 7.10 -17.79 37.09
N ARG A 144 6.43 -18.37 38.08
CA ARG A 144 7.06 -18.98 39.26
C ARG A 144 8.03 -20.13 38.91
N SER A 145 7.96 -20.66 37.69
CA SER A 145 8.82 -21.72 37.15
C SER A 145 9.96 -21.23 36.25
N GLY A 146 10.12 -19.90 36.08
CA GLY A 146 11.23 -19.29 35.35
C GLY A 146 10.82 -18.38 34.18
N PHE A 147 11.78 -18.06 33.33
CA PHE A 147 11.60 -17.20 32.16
C PHE A 147 11.09 -18.01 30.97
N SER A 148 9.88 -17.72 30.48
CA SER A 148 9.33 -18.37 29.28
C SER A 148 8.84 -17.35 28.26
N PHE A 149 9.21 -17.53 26.99
CA PHE A 149 8.61 -16.74 25.90
C PHE A 149 7.25 -17.33 25.54
N ARG A 150 6.17 -16.65 25.90
CA ARG A 150 4.80 -17.05 25.54
C ARG A 150 4.09 -15.97 24.73
N GLU A 151 3.17 -16.38 23.87
CA GLU A 151 2.23 -15.45 23.24
C GLU A 151 1.28 -14.96 24.34
N VAL A 152 1.33 -13.65 24.63
CA VAL A 152 0.49 -13.02 25.65
C VAL A 152 -0.66 -12.28 24.95
N PRO A 153 -1.92 -12.43 25.37
CA PRO A 153 -3.03 -11.68 24.81
C PRO A 153 -2.80 -10.17 24.96
N PRO A 154 -3.22 -9.36 23.99
CA PRO A 154 -2.93 -7.92 24.00
C PRO A 154 -3.56 -7.23 25.21
N ARG A 155 -2.81 -6.29 25.80
CA ARG A 155 -3.21 -5.49 26.98
C ARG A 155 -4.37 -4.52 26.71
N ARG A 156 -4.83 -4.43 25.45
CA ARG A 156 -5.96 -3.60 24.99
C ARG A 156 -6.89 -4.49 24.16
N PRO A 157 -8.21 -4.26 24.19
CA PRO A 157 -9.14 -4.99 23.33
C PRO A 157 -8.68 -4.89 21.87
N GLU A 158 -8.77 -5.99 21.15
CA GLU A 158 -8.33 -6.05 19.76
C GLU A 158 -9.11 -5.02 18.94
N ALA A 159 -8.40 -4.04 18.37
CA ALA A 159 -9.02 -3.15 17.40
C ALA A 159 -9.54 -4.00 16.23
N SER A 160 -10.79 -3.79 15.82
CA SER A 160 -11.38 -4.58 14.75
C SER A 160 -10.47 -4.58 13.52
N GLY A 161 -10.28 -5.75 12.88
CA GLY A 161 -9.40 -5.86 11.70
C GLY A 161 -9.76 -4.85 10.60
N TRP A 162 -11.03 -4.45 10.51
CA TRP A 162 -11.51 -3.43 9.60
C TRP A 162 -11.10 -1.99 9.96
N LEU A 163 -10.96 -1.65 11.25
CA LEU A 163 -10.36 -0.37 11.66
C LEU A 163 -8.87 -0.31 11.30
N LEU A 164 -8.15 -1.43 11.38
CA LEU A 164 -6.77 -1.51 10.93
C LEU A 164 -6.69 -1.35 9.40
N THR A 165 -7.60 -1.97 8.65
CA THR A 165 -7.71 -1.76 7.20
C THR A 165 -7.96 -0.30 6.85
N SER A 166 -8.95 0.34 7.51
CA SER A 166 -9.27 1.74 7.29
C SER A 166 -8.09 2.66 7.58
N ARG A 167 -7.38 2.38 8.68
CA ARG A 167 -6.15 3.10 9.04
C ARG A 167 -5.08 2.98 7.95
N VAL A 168 -4.75 1.77 7.51
CA VAL A 168 -3.69 1.58 6.51
C VAL A 168 -4.05 2.23 5.18
N ALA A 169 -5.32 2.11 4.75
CA ALA A 169 -5.82 2.74 3.54
C ALA A 169 -5.80 4.27 3.60
N ALA A 170 -6.18 4.86 4.75
CA ALA A 170 -6.11 6.30 4.92
C ALA A 170 -4.65 6.81 4.93
N PHE A 171 -3.72 6.06 5.53
CA PHE A 171 -2.30 6.43 5.52
C PHE A 171 -1.68 6.44 4.12
N THR A 172 -2.31 5.79 3.13
CA THR A 172 -1.83 5.83 1.74
C THR A 172 -2.29 7.07 0.98
N TYR A 173 -3.17 7.92 1.52
CA TYR A 173 -3.57 9.15 0.85
C TYR A 173 -2.40 10.09 0.60
N SER A 174 -1.60 10.34 1.65
CA SER A 174 -0.46 11.25 1.55
C SER A 174 0.52 10.85 0.44
N PRO A 175 1.08 9.62 0.42
CA PRO A 175 1.96 9.23 -0.68
C PRO A 175 1.29 9.27 -2.05
N LEU A 176 0.00 8.94 -2.14
CA LEU A 176 -0.75 8.97 -3.41
C LEU A 176 -1.04 10.40 -3.91
N MET A 177 -1.02 11.41 -3.04
CA MET A 177 -1.10 12.83 -3.44
C MET A 177 0.27 13.46 -3.70
N LEU A 178 1.28 13.09 -2.91
CA LEU A 178 2.62 13.68 -3.00
C LEU A 178 3.36 13.26 -4.28
N VAL A 179 3.22 12.01 -4.70
CA VAL A 179 3.91 11.51 -5.90
C VAL A 179 3.41 12.20 -7.17
N PRO A 180 2.09 12.32 -7.41
CA PRO A 180 1.58 13.07 -8.56
C PRO A 180 1.90 14.56 -8.49
N ALA A 181 1.88 15.17 -7.31
CA ALA A 181 2.32 16.56 -7.12
C ALA A 181 3.81 16.73 -7.52
N LEU A 182 4.69 15.80 -7.13
CA LEU A 182 6.08 15.79 -7.56
C LEU A 182 6.22 15.59 -9.07
N ILE A 183 5.45 14.69 -9.67
CA ILE A 183 5.44 14.49 -11.14
C ILE A 183 4.99 15.79 -11.83
N ALA A 184 3.98 16.47 -11.31
CA ALA A 184 3.46 17.73 -11.84
C ALA A 184 4.46 18.89 -11.73
N ALA A 185 5.46 18.81 -10.83
CA ALA A 185 6.57 19.75 -10.82
C ALA A 185 7.40 19.68 -12.12
N GLY A 186 7.37 18.56 -12.86
CA GLY A 186 7.91 18.48 -14.21
C GLY A 186 7.29 19.52 -15.16
N ALA A 187 5.97 19.70 -15.10
CA ALA A 187 5.28 20.69 -15.93
C ALA A 187 5.70 22.14 -15.61
N VAL A 188 6.11 22.41 -14.37
CA VAL A 188 6.69 23.70 -13.96
C VAL A 188 8.07 23.90 -14.59
N LEU A 189 8.90 22.85 -14.60
CA LEU A 189 10.21 22.85 -15.24
C LEU A 189 10.11 23.04 -16.76
N ASP A 190 9.03 22.56 -17.37
CA ASP A 190 8.70 22.75 -18.80
C ASP A 190 8.11 24.13 -19.13
N GLY A 191 8.20 25.11 -18.20
CA GLY A 191 7.87 26.52 -18.45
C GLY A 191 6.44 26.94 -18.09
N ARG A 192 5.58 26.04 -17.57
CA ARG A 192 4.25 26.42 -17.04
C ARG A 192 4.34 26.95 -15.60
N LEU A 193 4.91 28.15 -15.44
CA LEU A 193 5.02 28.82 -14.13
C LEU A 193 3.67 29.06 -13.44
N VAL A 194 2.59 29.19 -14.20
CA VAL A 194 1.22 29.33 -13.67
C VAL A 194 0.78 28.10 -12.86
N ALA A 195 1.38 26.93 -13.08
CA ALA A 195 1.08 25.71 -12.32
C ALA A 195 1.76 25.66 -10.93
N VAL A 196 2.74 26.53 -10.65
CA VAL A 196 3.50 26.53 -9.38
C VAL A 196 2.60 26.61 -8.15
N PRO A 197 1.66 27.56 -8.03
CA PRO A 197 0.81 27.66 -6.85
C PRO A 197 -0.04 26.40 -6.65
N ALA A 198 -0.55 25.84 -7.74
CA ALA A 198 -1.37 24.62 -7.69
C ALA A 198 -0.55 23.41 -7.23
N VAL A 199 0.68 23.24 -7.73
CA VAL A 199 1.60 22.16 -7.29
C VAL A 199 1.96 22.32 -5.83
N LEU A 200 2.25 23.53 -5.36
CA LEU A 200 2.55 23.81 -3.95
C LEU A 200 1.35 23.53 -3.04
N VAL A 201 0.15 23.96 -3.44
CA VAL A 201 -1.11 23.66 -2.73
C VAL A 201 -1.36 22.16 -2.70
N TRP A 202 -1.14 21.45 -3.81
CA TRP A 202 -1.30 20.00 -3.87
C TRP A 202 -0.34 19.28 -2.92
N PHE A 203 0.93 19.66 -2.96
CA PHE A 203 1.95 19.10 -2.08
C PHE A 203 1.62 19.38 -0.60
N GLY A 204 1.26 20.63 -0.28
CA GLY A 204 0.81 21.03 1.05
C GLY A 204 -0.42 20.25 1.52
N ALA A 205 -1.40 20.04 0.64
CA ALA A 205 -2.58 19.23 0.92
C ALA A 205 -2.21 17.76 1.20
N GLY A 206 -1.27 17.19 0.44
CA GLY A 206 -0.76 15.83 0.69
C GLY A 206 -0.07 15.68 2.06
N VAL A 207 0.68 16.70 2.50
CA VAL A 207 1.28 16.73 3.85
C VAL A 207 0.21 16.92 4.92
N ALA A 208 -0.71 17.86 4.73
CA ALA A 208 -1.82 18.12 5.66
C ALA A 208 -2.72 16.88 5.83
N ALA A 209 -3.00 16.16 4.74
CA ALA A 209 -3.73 14.90 4.77
C ALA A 209 -3.03 13.84 5.64
N SER A 210 -1.69 13.77 5.63
CA SER A 210 -0.94 12.86 6.50
C SER A 210 -1.19 13.14 7.98
N TRP A 211 -1.11 14.42 8.37
CA TRP A 211 -1.36 14.85 9.75
C TRP A 211 -2.83 14.66 10.15
N ALA A 212 -3.77 15.00 9.26
CA ALA A 212 -5.19 14.82 9.49
C ALA A 212 -5.55 13.35 9.67
N VAL A 213 -5.01 12.45 8.83
CA VAL A 213 -5.20 11.01 8.96
C VAL A 213 -4.56 10.48 10.24
N LEU A 214 -3.35 10.93 10.59
CA LEU A 214 -2.70 10.54 11.85
C LEU A 214 -3.56 10.92 13.06
N PHE A 215 -4.09 12.14 13.05
CA PHE A 215 -5.01 12.64 14.07
C PHE A 215 -6.30 11.81 14.11
N CYS A 216 -6.99 11.66 12.98
CA CYS A 216 -8.24 10.88 12.90
C CYS A 216 -8.04 9.44 13.40
N THR A 217 -7.00 8.77 12.93
CA THR A 217 -6.72 7.37 13.27
C THR A 217 -6.36 7.21 14.75
N ALA A 218 -5.66 8.17 15.36
CA ALA A 218 -5.36 8.15 16.79
C ALA A 218 -6.63 8.24 17.66
N PHE A 219 -7.63 9.03 17.24
CA PHE A 219 -8.91 9.14 17.96
C PHE A 219 -9.89 8.02 17.62
N LEU A 220 -9.88 7.51 16.38
CA LEU A 220 -10.62 6.31 15.98
C LEU A 220 -10.21 5.10 16.82
N MET A 221 -8.90 4.90 17.02
CA MET A 221 -8.37 3.81 17.86
C MET A 221 -8.69 3.98 19.35
N ARG A 222 -9.15 5.17 19.78
CA ARG A 222 -9.67 5.44 21.13
C ARG A 222 -11.20 5.33 21.22
N GLY A 223 -11.87 4.87 20.16
CA GLY A 223 -13.33 4.69 20.14
C GLY A 223 -14.15 5.98 19.99
N ARG A 224 -13.53 7.11 19.60
CA ARG A 224 -14.25 8.38 19.43
C ARG A 224 -15.07 8.37 18.13
N ARG A 225 -16.38 8.54 18.24
CA ARG A 225 -17.32 8.52 17.08
C ARG A 225 -17.11 9.69 16.10
N TRP A 226 -16.82 10.89 16.60
CA TRP A 226 -16.58 12.06 15.74
C TRP A 226 -15.39 11.89 14.79
N ALA A 227 -14.39 11.09 15.18
CA ALA A 227 -13.22 10.82 14.35
C ALA A 227 -13.56 10.02 13.08
N ARG A 228 -14.72 9.34 13.07
CA ARG A 228 -15.27 8.69 11.88
C ARG A 228 -15.71 9.74 10.86
N GLY A 229 -16.56 10.68 11.29
CA GLY A 229 -17.03 11.78 10.45
C GLY A 229 -15.86 12.62 9.92
N LEU A 230 -14.87 12.90 10.77
CA LEU A 230 -13.67 13.62 10.34
C LEU A 230 -12.86 12.83 9.30
N LEU A 231 -12.70 11.52 9.45
CA LEU A 231 -12.00 10.71 8.45
C LEU A 231 -12.75 10.72 7.11
N VAL A 232 -14.09 10.60 7.12
CA VAL A 232 -14.91 10.71 5.90
C VAL A 232 -14.73 12.07 5.23
N ALA A 233 -14.74 13.15 6.00
CA ALA A 233 -14.51 14.50 5.50
C ALA A 233 -13.11 14.65 4.89
N VAL A 234 -12.07 14.13 5.56
CA VAL A 234 -10.69 14.11 5.03
C VAL A 234 -10.63 13.32 3.72
N THR A 235 -11.25 12.14 3.64
CA THR A 235 -11.31 11.35 2.40
C THR A 235 -11.99 12.13 1.27
N ALA A 236 -13.11 12.81 1.55
CA ALA A 236 -13.82 13.62 0.56
C ALA A 236 -12.96 14.80 0.05
N ILE A 237 -12.29 15.52 0.96
CA ILE A 237 -11.37 16.62 0.62
C ILE A 237 -10.20 16.11 -0.23
N VAL A 238 -9.59 14.99 0.16
CA VAL A 238 -8.48 14.37 -0.57
C VAL A 238 -8.89 14.07 -2.01
N LEU A 239 -10.05 13.44 -2.22
CA LEU A 239 -10.54 13.14 -3.58
C LEU A 239 -10.89 14.41 -4.36
N ALA A 240 -11.51 15.39 -3.70
CA ALA A 240 -11.91 16.65 -4.33
C ALA A 240 -10.71 17.53 -4.73
N VAL A 241 -9.57 17.39 -4.05
CA VAL A 241 -8.33 18.10 -4.42
C VAL A 241 -7.56 17.31 -5.47
N ASP A 242 -7.34 16.02 -5.24
CA ASP A 242 -6.41 15.23 -6.03
C ASP A 242 -6.93 14.91 -7.43
N LEU A 243 -8.19 14.50 -7.58
CA LEU A 243 -8.73 14.09 -8.88
C LEU A 243 -8.78 15.24 -9.90
N PRO A 244 -9.24 16.46 -9.54
CA PRO A 244 -9.21 17.58 -10.46
C PRO A 244 -7.78 17.99 -10.84
N LEU A 245 -6.85 17.99 -9.87
CA LEU A 245 -5.46 18.36 -10.13
C LEU A 245 -4.74 17.32 -11.00
N CYS A 246 -4.98 16.03 -10.76
CA CYS A 246 -4.52 14.95 -11.64
C CYS A 246 -5.03 15.17 -13.07
N ARG A 247 -6.32 15.44 -13.25
CA ARG A 247 -6.90 15.66 -14.58
C ARG A 247 -6.32 16.90 -15.27
N TRP A 248 -6.13 17.98 -14.53
CA TRP A 248 -5.70 19.26 -15.09
C TRP A 248 -4.19 19.31 -15.40
N LEU A 249 -3.34 18.78 -14.51
CA LEU A 249 -1.89 18.86 -14.65
C LEU A 249 -1.29 17.64 -15.35
N LEU A 250 -1.86 16.46 -15.17
CA LEU A 250 -1.31 15.19 -15.67
C LEU A 250 -2.20 14.54 -16.75
N GLY A 251 -3.33 15.16 -17.09
CA GLY A 251 -4.27 14.68 -18.09
C GLY A 251 -5.07 13.44 -17.64
N VAL A 252 -5.73 12.79 -18.59
CA VAL A 252 -6.53 11.58 -18.35
C VAL A 252 -5.65 10.41 -17.92
N ASP A 253 -4.43 10.31 -18.48
CA ASP A 253 -3.46 9.27 -18.09
C ASP A 253 -3.06 9.39 -16.61
N GLY A 254 -2.75 10.60 -16.13
CA GLY A 254 -2.46 10.83 -14.71
C GLY A 254 -3.67 10.54 -13.84
N LEU A 255 -4.87 10.95 -14.25
CA LEU A 255 -6.09 10.66 -13.50
C LEU A 255 -6.32 9.15 -13.29
N ILE A 256 -6.10 8.33 -14.32
CA ILE A 256 -6.27 6.88 -14.21
C ILE A 256 -5.16 6.27 -13.36
N ARG A 257 -3.90 6.66 -13.61
CA ARG A 257 -2.72 6.01 -13.01
C ARG A 257 -2.50 6.43 -11.57
N ASP A 258 -2.76 7.69 -11.25
CA ASP A 258 -2.49 8.29 -9.96
C ASP A 258 -3.78 8.46 -9.13
N GLY A 259 -4.87 8.92 -9.77
CA GLY A 259 -6.18 9.05 -9.13
C GLY A 259 -6.90 7.71 -8.89
N GLY A 260 -6.72 6.72 -9.77
CA GLY A 260 -7.30 5.38 -9.63
C GLY A 260 -6.94 4.69 -8.31
N PRO A 261 -5.64 4.55 -7.97
CA PRO A 261 -5.21 4.03 -6.68
C PRO A 261 -5.78 4.80 -5.48
N LEU A 262 -5.89 6.13 -5.60
CA LEU A 262 -6.44 6.95 -4.53
C LEU A 262 -7.92 6.67 -4.30
N VAL A 263 -8.71 6.51 -5.36
CA VAL A 263 -10.12 6.11 -5.28
C VAL A 263 -10.27 4.74 -4.63
N VAL A 264 -9.42 3.77 -4.99
CA VAL A 264 -9.46 2.43 -4.36
C VAL A 264 -9.09 2.51 -2.89
N ALA A 265 -8.07 3.29 -2.52
CA ALA A 265 -7.71 3.52 -1.12
C ALA A 265 -8.84 4.21 -0.35
N ALA A 266 -9.51 5.20 -0.96
CA ALA A 266 -10.66 5.88 -0.38
C ALA A 266 -11.83 4.92 -0.14
N ALA A 267 -12.20 4.14 -1.15
CA ALA A 267 -13.25 3.13 -1.05
C ALA A 267 -12.94 2.10 0.04
N LEU A 268 -11.69 1.60 0.11
CA LEU A 268 -11.26 0.64 1.12
C LEU A 268 -11.29 1.24 2.53
N ALA A 269 -10.91 2.51 2.68
CA ALA A 269 -10.94 3.21 3.96
C ALA A 269 -12.37 3.40 4.48
N LEU A 270 -13.28 3.86 3.62
CA LEU A 270 -14.69 4.07 3.93
C LEU A 270 -15.41 2.75 4.17
N TYR A 271 -15.17 1.75 3.34
CA TYR A 271 -15.74 0.41 3.51
C TYR A 271 -15.27 -0.22 4.82
N GLY A 272 -13.98 -0.11 5.15
CA GLY A 272 -13.45 -0.59 6.43
C GLY A 272 -14.06 0.13 7.63
N LEU A 273 -14.29 1.44 7.52
CA LEU A 273 -14.94 2.23 8.56
C LEU A 273 -16.40 1.79 8.79
N TRP A 274 -17.15 1.60 7.71
CA TRP A 274 -18.54 1.13 7.75
C TRP A 274 -18.66 -0.29 8.30
N ARG A 275 -17.77 -1.21 7.87
CA ARG A 275 -17.77 -2.60 8.34
C ARG A 275 -17.38 -2.70 9.82
N ALA A 276 -16.54 -1.79 10.30
CA ALA A 276 -16.16 -1.69 11.71
C ALA A 276 -17.27 -1.15 12.62
N GLU A 277 -18.28 -0.50 12.07
CA GLU A 277 -19.46 -0.05 12.83
C GLU A 277 -20.47 -1.18 13.06
N ARG A 278 -20.53 -2.13 12.12
CA ARG A 278 -21.46 -3.27 12.16
C ARG A 278 -20.92 -4.51 12.87
N ALA A 279 -19.67 -4.48 13.30
CA ALA A 279 -18.98 -5.59 13.96
C ALA A 279 -18.88 -5.33 15.46
#